data_AF-A0A971XJ40-F1
#
_entry.id   AF-A0A971XJ40-F1
#
_cell.length_a   1.000
_cell.length_b   1.000
_cell.length_c   1.000
_cell.angle_alpha   90.00
_cell.angle_beta   90.00
_cell.angle_gamma   90.00
#
_symmetry.space_group_name_H-M   'P 1'
#
loop_
_entity.id
_entity.type
_entity.pdbx_description
1 polymer ?
#
loop_
_entity_poly.entity_id
_entity_poly.type
_entity_poly.pdbx_seq_one_letter_code
_entity_poly.pdbx_strand_id
1 'polypeptide(L)'
;MKRKTMLPLRSQFLLLLPFITLLLITCSDKIEETEQINLSLDKTNIVFETPDAQETSVVIQTNASLVSVAIPTIDQNWCSATLFENIIRIKVTENISVGKERSTLISVTADGVSSPKTIKVTQRASNIFIQSFSIPAEINGLEDDIEGVIDHEAKTITLSTSRWIANVKNLIAVFETPAKLFIGEKEQISGVTPNTFLEQHTILVKTDDGVTAAYDLITRGPMFTGLPVIKIDIDGGVEVVEKTLKLPSKFQLTVPDENSFDMGETQMTIRGRGNSTWNMPKKPYRIDFPEKTSLFGLAKAKKWILLANYQDPTLLMNDIAFQLGRIFGLEFNHSSIHVELFLNGTYRGNYQLTEQKEVGEGRIDIDTDGGFLVEMDTYFDEDYKFLTNHLKLPVMIAEPELNDESEMDYIKEALQGLEDALFETDFPNTSFEDHTDVQSLINFMLINELVRNQELGHPKSTYCYKEADTKIKWGPLWDFDWAFGYNEYNAYFIKKDAVFYPGNSDPRPGASFFTRFMEVPEFRTKYKERWREIKPQAAEITEYIEAMAVKLDKSQAETFKLPDATPVTKNRSYQELITQMIEWMEERIAFIDGEIEKI
;
A
#
# COMPACT_ATOMS: atom_id res chain seq x y z
N MET A 1 -58.38 38.02 17.03
CA MET A 1 -58.72 39.38 16.50
C MET A 1 -59.35 39.22 15.12
N LYS A 2 -60.55 39.76 14.86
CA LYS A 2 -60.80 40.97 14.03
C LYS A 2 -59.97 40.98 12.71
N ARG A 3 -60.54 41.02 11.50
CA ARG A 3 -61.90 41.44 11.06
C ARG A 3 -62.31 40.87 9.68
N LYS A 4 -63.58 40.45 9.57
CA LYS A 4 -64.60 40.77 8.52
C LYS A 4 -64.32 40.41 7.04
N THR A 5 -65.01 39.42 6.44
CA THR A 5 -66.36 39.45 5.78
C THR A 5 -66.41 40.24 4.47
N MET A 6 -67.04 39.80 3.37
CA MET A 6 -68.32 39.07 3.27
C MET A 6 -68.48 38.28 1.94
N LEU A 7 -69.15 37.12 1.98
CA LEU A 7 -69.84 36.47 0.83
C LEU A 7 -71.26 37.11 0.65
N PRO A 8 -72.20 36.76 -0.28
CA PRO A 8 -72.46 35.41 -0.85
C PRO A 8 -73.09 35.22 -2.27
N LEU A 9 -73.12 33.95 -2.75
CA LEU A 9 -74.15 33.26 -3.61
C LEU A 9 -74.48 33.86 -5.02
N ARG A 10 -74.97 33.20 -6.10
CA ARG A 10 -75.40 31.83 -6.55
C ARG A 10 -75.50 31.89 -8.11
N SER A 11 -75.63 30.85 -8.97
CA SER A 11 -75.65 29.38 -8.85
C SER A 11 -75.31 28.70 -10.22
N GLN A 12 -75.12 27.37 -10.18
CA GLN A 12 -75.24 26.31 -11.22
C GLN A 12 -75.58 26.62 -12.71
N PHE A 13 -74.69 26.11 -13.60
CA PHE A 13 -74.92 25.18 -14.73
C PHE A 13 -76.20 25.22 -15.60
N LEU A 14 -76.01 25.17 -16.95
CA LEU A 14 -76.38 24.07 -17.89
C LEU A 14 -76.96 24.52 -19.27
N LEU A 15 -76.25 24.15 -20.35
CA LEU A 15 -76.68 23.80 -21.74
C LEU A 15 -77.19 24.80 -22.83
N LEU A 16 -76.64 24.55 -24.04
CA LEU A 16 -77.23 24.54 -25.41
C LEU A 16 -77.33 25.80 -26.32
N LEU A 17 -76.72 25.62 -27.51
CA LEU A 17 -76.92 26.24 -28.84
C LEU A 17 -78.37 26.06 -29.40
N PRO A 18 -78.78 26.58 -30.61
CA PRO A 18 -78.01 27.25 -31.69
C PRO A 18 -78.67 28.48 -32.41
N PHE A 19 -77.98 28.98 -33.45
CA PHE A 19 -78.49 29.44 -34.78
C PHE A 19 -78.88 30.91 -35.11
N ILE A 20 -78.37 31.33 -36.29
CA ILE A 20 -79.05 32.05 -37.42
C ILE A 20 -79.07 33.61 -37.48
N THR A 21 -78.22 34.14 -38.40
CA THR A 21 -78.40 35.32 -39.32
C THR A 21 -78.58 36.75 -38.76
N LEU A 22 -78.27 37.85 -39.49
CA LEU A 22 -77.39 38.16 -40.66
C LEU A 22 -77.49 39.69 -40.96
N LEU A 23 -76.39 40.37 -41.31
CA LEU A 23 -76.32 41.63 -42.11
C LEU A 23 -76.95 42.95 -41.53
N LEU A 24 -76.48 44.19 -41.80
CA LEU A 24 -75.34 44.77 -42.57
C LEU A 24 -75.17 46.29 -42.22
N ILE A 25 -74.15 46.96 -42.77
CA ILE A 25 -73.95 48.43 -42.96
C ILE A 25 -73.41 49.18 -41.70
N THR A 26 -72.36 50.02 -41.71
CA THR A 26 -71.67 50.83 -42.76
C THR A 26 -70.14 50.85 -42.63
N CYS A 27 -69.45 50.91 -43.77
CA CYS A 27 -68.21 51.64 -44.18
C CYS A 27 -67.04 52.04 -43.24
N SER A 28 -65.86 52.05 -43.87
CA SER A 28 -64.56 52.66 -43.48
C SER A 28 -63.82 51.94 -42.34
N ASP A 29 -62.62 51.40 -42.51
CA ASP A 29 -61.49 51.92 -43.30
C ASP A 29 -60.77 50.87 -44.14
N LYS A 30 -60.12 51.33 -45.23
CA LYS A 30 -58.99 50.59 -45.80
C LYS A 30 -57.78 50.79 -44.87
N ILE A 31 -57.70 49.96 -43.84
CA ILE A 31 -56.41 49.62 -43.26
C ILE A 31 -55.72 48.79 -44.35
N GLU A 32 -54.65 49.33 -44.95
CA GLU A 32 -53.66 48.46 -45.58
C GLU A 32 -53.10 47.60 -44.45
N GLU A 33 -53.44 46.30 -44.44
CA GLU A 33 -52.71 45.34 -43.64
C GLU A 33 -51.27 45.36 -44.15
N THR A 34 -50.42 46.16 -43.50
CA THR A 34 -48.98 46.06 -43.66
C THR A 34 -48.59 44.68 -43.18
N GLU A 35 -48.49 43.76 -44.12
CA GLU A 35 -48.21 42.35 -43.90
C GLU A 35 -46.94 42.24 -43.04
N GLN A 36 -47.12 41.81 -41.79
CA GLN A 36 -46.05 41.92 -40.80
C GLN A 36 -44.88 41.04 -41.26
N ILE A 37 -43.73 41.68 -41.51
CA ILE A 37 -42.56 40.94 -41.96
C ILE A 37 -42.01 40.11 -40.79
N ASN A 38 -42.06 38.80 -40.99
CA ASN A 38 -41.63 37.80 -40.05
C ASN A 38 -40.27 37.24 -40.46
N LEU A 39 -39.42 36.97 -39.47
CA LEU A 39 -38.15 36.29 -39.64
C LEU A 39 -37.98 35.32 -38.47
N SER A 40 -38.08 34.02 -38.74
CA SER A 40 -37.76 32.95 -37.80
C SER A 40 -36.64 32.07 -38.33
N LEU A 41 -35.95 31.43 -37.40
CA LEU A 41 -34.84 30.51 -37.64
C LEU A 41 -35.19 29.18 -36.97
N ASP A 42 -34.94 28.05 -37.63
CA ASP A 42 -35.12 26.72 -37.01
C ASP A 42 -34.13 26.48 -35.86
N LYS A 43 -32.98 27.16 -35.89
CA LYS A 43 -31.91 27.09 -34.88
C LYS A 43 -31.36 28.49 -34.60
N THR A 44 -31.16 28.80 -33.32
CA THR A 44 -30.53 30.04 -32.84
C THR A 44 -29.23 29.79 -32.05
N ASN A 45 -28.92 28.53 -31.76
CA ASN A 45 -27.68 28.11 -31.09
C ASN A 45 -27.16 26.83 -31.76
N ILE A 46 -25.87 26.81 -32.06
CA ILE A 46 -25.16 25.72 -32.73
C ILE A 46 -23.88 25.47 -31.94
N VAL A 47 -23.66 24.22 -31.54
CA VAL A 47 -22.42 23.78 -30.91
C VAL A 47 -21.80 22.70 -31.79
N PHE A 48 -20.60 22.98 -32.26
CA PHE A 48 -19.71 22.00 -32.90
C PHE A 48 -18.87 21.38 -31.78
N GLU A 49 -19.22 20.15 -31.38
CA GLU A 49 -18.64 19.51 -30.18
C GLU A 49 -17.21 18.98 -30.38
N THR A 50 -16.70 18.98 -31.61
CA THR A 50 -15.33 18.60 -31.98
C THR A 50 -14.53 19.80 -32.49
N PRO A 51 -13.19 19.79 -32.36
CA PRO A 51 -12.34 20.84 -32.94
C PRO A 51 -12.29 20.80 -34.47
N ASP A 52 -12.67 19.69 -35.10
CA ASP A 52 -12.56 19.47 -36.55
C ASP A 52 -13.31 20.53 -37.38
N ALA A 53 -12.90 20.70 -38.65
CA ALA A 53 -13.64 21.50 -39.61
C ALA A 53 -15.00 20.84 -39.93
N GLN A 54 -16.08 21.59 -39.76
CA GLN A 54 -17.46 21.09 -39.82
C GLN A 54 -18.39 22.07 -40.53
N GLU A 55 -19.52 21.57 -41.03
CA GLU A 55 -20.57 22.41 -41.60
C GLU A 55 -21.96 21.98 -41.13
N THR A 56 -22.90 22.93 -41.12
CA THR A 56 -24.31 22.71 -40.81
C THR A 56 -25.18 23.74 -41.53
N SER A 57 -26.49 23.59 -41.40
CA SER A 57 -27.48 24.48 -42.03
C SER A 57 -28.52 24.97 -41.03
N VAL A 58 -28.94 26.21 -41.19
CA VAL A 58 -30.08 26.85 -40.53
C VAL A 58 -31.11 27.21 -41.60
N VAL A 59 -32.35 26.82 -41.39
CA VAL A 59 -33.48 27.14 -42.27
C VAL A 59 -34.15 28.41 -41.77
N ILE A 60 -34.30 29.38 -42.67
CA ILE A 60 -35.03 30.62 -42.44
C ILE A 60 -36.48 30.41 -42.90
N GLN A 61 -37.43 30.95 -42.14
CA GLN A 61 -38.78 31.22 -42.63
C GLN A 61 -39.03 32.73 -42.58
N THR A 62 -39.34 33.31 -43.73
CA THR A 62 -39.58 34.75 -43.86
C THR A 62 -40.41 35.08 -45.10
N ASN A 63 -41.17 36.17 -45.02
CA ASN A 63 -41.85 36.83 -46.14
C ASN A 63 -41.11 38.11 -46.60
N ALA A 64 -39.90 38.38 -46.08
CA ALA A 64 -39.07 39.49 -46.53
C ALA A 64 -38.52 39.24 -47.95
N SER A 65 -38.44 40.31 -48.75
CA SER A 65 -37.88 40.30 -50.11
C SER A 65 -36.35 40.24 -50.14
N LEU A 66 -35.68 40.67 -49.06
CA LEU A 66 -34.23 40.67 -48.93
C LEU A 66 -33.84 40.21 -47.51
N VAL A 67 -32.89 39.27 -47.45
CA VAL A 67 -32.26 38.77 -46.23
C VAL A 67 -30.76 38.87 -46.42
N SER A 68 -30.03 39.26 -45.37
CA SER A 68 -28.56 39.26 -45.37
C SER A 68 -28.01 38.61 -44.10
N VAL A 69 -26.82 38.02 -44.24
CA VAL A 69 -26.08 37.41 -43.12
C VAL A 69 -24.75 38.11 -42.93
N ALA A 70 -24.39 38.40 -41.68
CA ALA A 70 -23.15 39.06 -41.31
C ALA A 70 -22.47 38.36 -40.14
N ILE A 71 -21.14 38.24 -40.23
CA ILE A 71 -20.25 37.70 -39.20
C ILE A 71 -19.27 38.81 -38.81
N PRO A 72 -18.95 39.01 -37.51
CA PRO A 72 -17.89 39.92 -37.08
C PRO A 72 -16.58 39.67 -37.85
N THR A 73 -15.92 40.72 -38.35
CA THR A 73 -14.75 40.60 -39.24
C THR A 73 -13.61 39.78 -38.64
N ILE A 74 -13.45 39.82 -37.31
CA ILE A 74 -12.43 39.04 -36.59
C ILE A 74 -12.67 37.53 -36.60
N ASP A 75 -13.92 37.09 -36.80
CA ASP A 75 -14.31 35.67 -36.80
C ASP A 75 -14.41 35.07 -38.22
N GLN A 76 -14.34 35.89 -39.27
CA GLN A 76 -14.44 35.45 -40.66
C GLN A 76 -13.26 34.58 -41.13
N ASN A 77 -12.16 34.57 -40.37
CA ASN A 77 -11.03 33.66 -40.59
C ASN A 77 -11.35 32.21 -40.18
N TRP A 78 -12.34 31.99 -39.30
CA TRP A 78 -12.66 30.66 -38.77
C TRP A 78 -14.11 30.22 -38.97
N CYS A 79 -15.06 31.15 -39.09
CA CYS A 79 -16.48 30.90 -39.29
C CYS A 79 -16.97 31.61 -40.57
N SER A 80 -17.74 30.91 -41.39
CA SER A 80 -18.36 31.44 -42.61
C SER A 80 -19.84 31.11 -42.66
N ALA A 81 -20.65 32.02 -43.21
CA ALA A 81 -22.08 31.84 -43.42
C ALA A 81 -22.44 32.31 -44.83
N THR A 82 -23.00 31.41 -45.63
CA THR A 82 -23.47 31.70 -46.99
C THR A 82 -24.97 31.43 -47.06
N LEU A 83 -25.73 32.46 -47.42
CA LEU A 83 -27.16 32.36 -47.69
C LEU A 83 -27.39 31.86 -49.12
N PHE A 84 -28.19 30.82 -49.29
CA PHE A 84 -28.72 30.36 -50.58
C PHE A 84 -30.21 30.06 -50.40
N GLU A 85 -31.06 30.73 -51.19
CA GLU A 85 -32.52 30.73 -51.02
C GLU A 85 -32.91 31.02 -49.55
N ASN A 86 -33.54 30.07 -48.86
CA ASN A 86 -33.93 30.18 -47.46
C ASN A 86 -33.01 29.40 -46.49
N ILE A 87 -31.82 29.00 -46.92
CA ILE A 87 -30.87 28.21 -46.12
C ILE A 87 -29.58 29.00 -45.89
N ILE A 88 -29.21 29.19 -44.62
CA ILE A 88 -27.87 29.63 -44.23
C ILE A 88 -27.01 28.39 -44.04
N ARG A 89 -26.05 28.15 -44.93
CA ARG A 89 -24.99 27.17 -44.69
C ARG A 89 -23.89 27.83 -43.86
N ILE A 90 -23.58 27.23 -42.72
CA ILE A 90 -22.54 27.68 -41.79
C ILE A 90 -21.40 26.67 -41.86
N LYS A 91 -20.16 27.14 -42.06
CA LYS A 91 -18.95 26.31 -41.97
C LYS A 91 -17.98 26.87 -40.95
N VAL A 92 -17.38 25.98 -40.17
CA VAL A 92 -16.25 26.29 -39.28
C VAL A 92 -15.00 25.57 -39.76
N THR A 93 -13.86 26.25 -39.64
CA THR A 93 -12.53 25.65 -39.83
C THR A 93 -12.17 24.78 -38.62
N GLU A 94 -10.99 24.15 -38.63
CA GLU A 94 -10.46 23.48 -37.44
C GLU A 94 -10.15 24.50 -36.32
N ASN A 95 -10.45 24.15 -35.06
CA ASN A 95 -10.03 24.89 -33.87
C ASN A 95 -8.74 24.29 -33.31
N ILE A 96 -7.62 24.80 -33.79
CA ILE A 96 -6.26 24.43 -33.37
C ILE A 96 -5.90 24.82 -31.91
N SER A 97 -6.81 25.50 -31.20
CA SER A 97 -6.61 25.87 -29.79
C SER A 97 -6.86 24.66 -28.88
N VAL A 98 -6.08 24.52 -27.81
CA VAL A 98 -6.27 23.45 -26.80
C VAL A 98 -6.97 24.03 -25.57
N GLY A 99 -8.06 23.38 -25.14
CA GLY A 99 -8.92 23.77 -24.02
C GLY A 99 -9.69 25.10 -24.18
N LYS A 100 -9.51 25.83 -25.28
CA LYS A 100 -10.11 27.15 -25.55
C LYS A 100 -11.16 27.08 -26.66
N GLU A 101 -12.43 26.95 -26.27
CA GLU A 101 -13.53 27.07 -27.24
C GLU A 101 -13.61 28.48 -27.84
N ARG A 102 -14.12 28.56 -29.08
CA ARG A 102 -14.38 29.83 -29.78
C ARG A 102 -15.85 29.98 -30.09
N SER A 103 -16.37 31.20 -30.04
CA SER A 103 -17.77 31.47 -30.37
C SER A 103 -17.96 32.81 -31.05
N THR A 104 -18.97 32.89 -31.91
CA THR A 104 -19.39 34.12 -32.60
C THR A 104 -20.91 34.20 -32.70
N LEU A 105 -21.40 35.39 -33.09
CA LEU A 105 -22.82 35.67 -33.33
C LEU A 105 -23.01 36.05 -34.80
N ILE A 106 -23.63 35.16 -35.57
CA ILE A 106 -24.05 35.46 -36.93
C ILE A 106 -25.33 36.30 -36.84
N SER A 107 -25.30 37.52 -37.38
CA SER A 107 -26.49 38.37 -37.49
C SER A 107 -27.22 38.05 -38.80
N VAL A 108 -28.53 37.82 -38.70
CA VAL A 108 -29.46 37.64 -39.82
C VAL A 108 -30.41 38.84 -39.83
N THR A 109 -30.31 39.67 -40.85
CA THR A 109 -31.19 40.83 -41.06
C THR A 109 -32.14 40.55 -42.22
N ALA A 110 -33.33 41.13 -42.16
CA ALA A 110 -34.30 41.09 -43.24
C ALA A 110 -34.99 42.45 -43.34
N ASP A 111 -35.25 42.92 -44.56
CA ASP A 111 -35.87 44.22 -44.78
C ASP A 111 -37.24 44.30 -44.11
N GLY A 112 -37.50 45.37 -43.36
CA GLY A 112 -38.72 45.57 -42.58
C GLY A 112 -38.75 44.88 -41.20
N VAL A 113 -37.74 44.10 -40.83
CA VAL A 113 -37.61 43.56 -39.45
C VAL A 113 -36.79 44.53 -38.59
N SER A 114 -37.37 44.98 -37.46
CA SER A 114 -36.81 46.05 -36.62
C SER A 114 -35.54 45.69 -35.83
N SER A 115 -35.17 44.42 -35.76
CA SER A 115 -33.96 43.96 -35.08
C SER A 115 -33.41 42.68 -35.74
N PRO A 116 -32.06 42.53 -35.87
CA PRO A 116 -31.47 41.30 -36.38
C PRO A 116 -31.84 40.09 -35.51
N LYS A 117 -32.08 38.93 -36.13
CA LYS A 117 -32.00 37.65 -35.44
C LYS A 117 -30.54 37.22 -35.34
N THR A 118 -30.20 36.44 -34.34
CA THR A 118 -28.83 35.95 -34.13
C THR A 118 -28.78 34.43 -34.06
N ILE A 119 -27.70 33.88 -34.61
CA ILE A 119 -27.32 32.47 -34.45
C ILE A 119 -26.01 32.48 -33.67
N LYS A 120 -26.03 31.98 -32.44
CA LYS A 120 -24.79 31.71 -31.70
C LYS A 120 -24.15 30.46 -32.29
N VAL A 121 -22.89 30.57 -32.70
CA VAL A 121 -22.06 29.45 -33.12
C VAL A 121 -20.94 29.31 -32.11
N THR A 122 -20.82 28.14 -31.48
CA THR A 122 -19.71 27.76 -30.61
C THR A 122 -19.03 26.54 -31.20
N GLN A 123 -17.70 26.51 -31.16
CA GLN A 123 -16.91 25.34 -31.52
C GLN A 123 -15.94 25.02 -30.39
N ARG A 124 -15.96 23.76 -29.94
CA ARG A 124 -15.07 23.28 -28.88
C ARG A 124 -13.61 23.29 -29.33
N ALA A 125 -12.72 23.14 -28.37
CA ALA A 125 -11.29 22.92 -28.60
C ALA A 125 -10.95 21.44 -28.42
N SER A 126 -9.74 21.06 -28.86
CA SER A 126 -9.15 19.80 -28.42
C SER A 126 -8.87 19.87 -26.92
N ASN A 127 -9.13 18.77 -26.20
CA ASN A 127 -8.75 18.60 -24.79
C ASN A 127 -7.51 17.69 -24.61
N ILE A 128 -6.78 17.43 -25.72
CA ILE A 128 -5.52 16.70 -25.75
C ILE A 128 -4.40 17.70 -25.47
N PHE A 129 -3.97 17.79 -24.21
CA PHE A 129 -2.88 18.68 -23.79
C PHE A 129 -1.49 18.01 -23.83
N ILE A 130 -1.43 16.69 -23.93
CA ILE A 130 -0.20 15.88 -23.96
C ILE A 130 -0.46 14.80 -25.00
N GLN A 131 0.41 14.65 -26.00
CA GLN A 131 0.22 13.72 -27.12
C GLN A 131 0.91 12.38 -26.85
N SER A 132 2.07 12.44 -26.20
CA SER A 132 2.89 11.30 -25.79
C SER A 132 3.62 11.64 -24.49
N PHE A 133 3.92 10.62 -23.68
CA PHE A 133 4.73 10.72 -22.47
C PHE A 133 5.36 9.36 -22.19
N SER A 134 6.69 9.28 -22.10
CA SER A 134 7.42 8.04 -21.81
C SER A 134 8.71 8.33 -21.03
N ILE A 135 9.34 7.29 -20.49
CA ILE A 135 10.70 7.34 -19.92
C ILE A 135 11.59 6.44 -20.77
N PRO A 136 12.37 7.01 -21.73
CA PRO A 136 13.14 6.20 -22.68
C PRO A 136 14.35 5.49 -22.06
N ALA A 137 14.59 4.26 -22.49
CA ALA A 137 15.67 3.40 -22.04
C ALA A 137 17.06 3.96 -22.34
N GLU A 138 17.27 4.52 -23.55
CA GLU A 138 18.57 5.07 -23.97
C GLU A 138 19.03 6.23 -23.07
N ILE A 139 18.10 7.11 -22.67
CA ILE A 139 18.39 8.27 -21.82
C ILE A 139 18.62 7.85 -20.36
N ASN A 140 17.90 6.82 -19.90
CA ASN A 140 17.80 6.47 -18.48
C ASN A 140 18.59 5.21 -18.07
N GLY A 141 19.20 4.50 -19.03
CA GLY A 141 19.91 3.24 -18.79
C GLY A 141 18.99 2.09 -18.40
N LEU A 142 17.80 2.00 -19.00
CA LEU A 142 16.82 0.94 -18.74
C LEU A 142 16.97 -0.22 -19.73
N GLU A 143 16.31 -1.35 -19.46
CA GLU A 143 16.19 -2.48 -20.40
C GLU A 143 15.21 -2.17 -21.55
N ASP A 144 14.07 -1.57 -21.22
CA ASP A 144 12.95 -1.26 -22.12
C ASP A 144 12.41 0.16 -21.82
N ASP A 145 11.81 0.82 -22.82
CA ASP A 145 11.11 2.11 -22.65
C ASP A 145 9.89 1.94 -21.72
N ILE A 146 9.68 2.89 -20.80
CA ILE A 146 8.46 2.92 -19.97
C ILE A 146 7.45 3.86 -20.63
N GLU A 147 6.57 3.30 -21.45
CA GLU A 147 5.49 4.04 -22.10
C GLU A 147 4.40 4.48 -21.09
N GLY A 148 3.98 5.74 -21.21
CA GLY A 148 2.93 6.33 -20.38
C GLY A 148 1.55 6.21 -21.04
N VAL A 149 0.63 5.52 -20.37
CA VAL A 149 -0.77 5.44 -20.80
C VAL A 149 -1.49 6.70 -20.35
N ILE A 150 -1.85 7.58 -21.29
CA ILE A 150 -2.53 8.86 -21.02
C ILE A 150 -4.04 8.69 -21.12
N ASP A 151 -4.77 9.07 -20.06
CA ASP A 151 -6.23 9.21 -20.07
C ASP A 151 -6.60 10.70 -20.02
N HIS A 152 -7.19 11.22 -21.10
CA HIS A 152 -7.62 12.61 -21.21
C HIS A 152 -8.96 12.91 -20.54
N GLU A 153 -9.77 11.91 -20.21
CA GLU A 153 -11.04 12.08 -19.50
C GLU A 153 -10.79 12.00 -17.99
N ALA A 154 -10.15 10.93 -17.53
CA ALA A 154 -9.79 10.74 -16.12
C ALA A 154 -8.63 11.64 -15.65
N LYS A 155 -7.92 12.29 -16.59
CA LYS A 155 -6.74 13.14 -16.32
C LYS A 155 -5.64 12.39 -15.58
N THR A 156 -5.21 11.26 -16.13
CA THR A 156 -4.08 10.48 -15.59
C THR A 156 -3.02 10.19 -16.64
N ILE A 157 -1.79 9.97 -16.19
CA ILE A 157 -0.73 9.34 -16.98
C ILE A 157 -0.22 8.16 -16.15
N THR A 158 -0.34 6.94 -16.66
CA THR A 158 0.12 5.74 -15.94
C THR A 158 1.42 5.22 -16.55
N LEU A 159 2.50 5.23 -15.77
CA LEU A 159 3.77 4.58 -16.07
C LEU A 159 3.80 3.22 -15.37
N SER A 160 4.24 2.15 -16.03
CA SER A 160 4.24 0.80 -15.46
C SER A 160 5.48 0.00 -15.86
N THR A 161 6.19 -0.57 -14.90
CA THR A 161 7.31 -1.48 -15.17
C THR A 161 7.51 -2.49 -14.05
N SER A 162 7.93 -3.71 -14.38
CA SER A 162 8.36 -4.74 -13.41
C SER A 162 9.88 -4.92 -13.37
N ARG A 163 10.63 -4.09 -14.10
CA ARG A 163 12.10 -4.16 -14.21
C ARG A 163 12.80 -3.39 -13.11
N TRP A 164 14.05 -3.77 -12.86
CA TRP A 164 14.97 -3.00 -12.04
C TRP A 164 15.30 -1.65 -12.71
N ILE A 165 15.40 -0.58 -11.92
CA ILE A 165 15.79 0.75 -12.39
C ILE A 165 16.97 1.25 -11.54
N ALA A 166 18.16 1.29 -12.12
CA ALA A 166 19.38 1.65 -11.38
C ALA A 166 19.40 3.11 -10.87
N ASN A 167 18.70 4.03 -11.54
CA ASN A 167 18.68 5.46 -11.19
C ASN A 167 17.26 6.02 -11.05
N VAL A 168 16.40 5.31 -10.31
CA VAL A 168 14.96 5.63 -10.17
C VAL A 168 14.67 7.06 -9.64
N LYS A 169 15.64 7.65 -8.94
CA LYS A 169 15.58 9.00 -8.35
C LYS A 169 15.79 10.13 -9.38
N ASN A 170 16.33 9.85 -10.57
CA ASN A 170 16.68 10.85 -11.58
C ASN A 170 16.26 10.44 -12.99
N LEU A 171 15.01 10.02 -13.13
CA LEU A 171 14.45 9.62 -14.42
C LEU A 171 14.03 10.84 -15.25
N ILE A 172 14.37 10.80 -16.53
CA ILE A 172 14.11 11.85 -17.53
C ILE A 172 13.01 11.35 -18.47
N ALA A 173 11.89 12.07 -18.51
CA ALA A 173 10.79 11.77 -19.41
C ALA A 173 10.94 12.48 -20.77
N VAL A 174 10.46 11.85 -21.83
CA VAL A 174 10.22 12.46 -23.14
C VAL A 174 8.72 12.54 -23.35
N PHE A 175 8.25 13.69 -23.81
CA PHE A 175 6.84 13.97 -24.02
C PHE A 175 6.63 14.99 -25.14
N GLU A 176 5.47 14.92 -25.79
CA GLU A 176 5.03 15.88 -26.79
C GLU A 176 3.79 16.63 -26.29
N THR A 177 3.81 17.96 -26.37
CA THR A 177 2.73 18.81 -25.88
C THR A 177 2.74 20.17 -26.60
N PRO A 178 1.57 20.76 -26.90
CA PRO A 178 1.46 22.14 -27.37
C PRO A 178 1.47 23.17 -26.22
N ALA A 179 1.81 22.77 -24.99
CA ALA A 179 1.78 23.58 -23.78
C ALA A 179 3.11 23.45 -23.00
N LYS A 180 3.34 24.33 -22.02
CA LYS A 180 4.42 24.13 -21.04
C LYS A 180 3.99 23.13 -19.98
N LEU A 181 4.89 22.24 -19.57
CA LEU A 181 4.64 21.18 -18.59
C LEU A 181 5.43 21.46 -17.30
N PHE A 182 4.80 21.24 -16.14
CA PHE A 182 5.38 21.47 -14.82
C PHE A 182 5.10 20.28 -13.89
N ILE A 183 6.05 20.00 -12.98
CA ILE A 183 5.84 19.14 -11.81
C ILE A 183 6.18 19.99 -10.59
N GLY A 184 5.20 20.21 -9.70
CA GLY A 184 5.29 21.28 -8.71
C GLY A 184 5.52 22.63 -9.38
N GLU A 185 6.50 23.40 -8.90
CA GLU A 185 6.92 24.68 -9.51
C GLU A 185 7.95 24.53 -10.64
N LYS A 186 8.46 23.31 -10.89
CA LYS A 186 9.58 23.04 -11.81
C LYS A 186 9.08 22.80 -13.24
N GLU A 187 9.44 23.71 -14.15
CA GLU A 187 9.22 23.53 -15.59
C GLU A 187 9.99 22.30 -16.11
N GLN A 188 9.30 21.48 -16.89
CA GLN A 188 9.79 20.23 -17.43
C GLN A 188 10.17 20.46 -18.89
N ILE A 189 11.38 20.05 -19.26
CA ILE A 189 11.89 20.09 -20.63
C ILE A 189 12.02 18.63 -21.08
N SER A 190 11.28 18.29 -22.14
CA SER A 190 11.23 16.96 -22.74
C SER A 190 12.64 16.46 -23.07
N GLY A 191 13.00 15.27 -22.59
CA GLY A 191 14.33 14.67 -22.77
C GLY A 191 15.47 15.30 -21.98
N VAL A 192 15.18 16.23 -21.05
CA VAL A 192 16.22 16.99 -20.30
C VAL A 192 15.99 17.01 -18.79
N THR A 193 14.77 17.28 -18.31
CA THR A 193 14.55 17.49 -16.87
C THR A 193 14.45 16.15 -16.11
N PRO A 194 15.35 15.86 -15.14
CA PRO A 194 15.26 14.67 -14.30
C PRO A 194 14.28 14.88 -13.15
N ASN A 195 13.57 13.84 -12.76
CA ASN A 195 12.71 13.81 -11.57
C ASN A 195 12.86 12.46 -10.86
N THR A 196 12.55 12.44 -9.55
CA THR A 196 12.11 11.19 -8.91
C THR A 196 10.68 10.89 -9.38
N PHE A 197 10.25 9.64 -9.31
CA PHE A 197 8.85 9.24 -9.47
C PHE A 197 8.40 8.27 -8.35
N LEU A 198 9.08 8.34 -7.20
CA LEU A 198 8.80 7.55 -5.99
C LEU A 198 7.60 8.10 -5.22
N GLU A 199 7.51 9.44 -5.14
CA GLU A 199 6.37 10.17 -4.58
C GLU A 199 5.27 10.38 -5.64
N GLN A 200 4.06 10.76 -5.19
CA GLN A 200 2.95 11.06 -6.09
C GLN A 200 3.14 12.46 -6.69
N HIS A 201 3.08 12.56 -8.02
CA HIS A 201 3.19 13.82 -8.73
C HIS A 201 1.91 14.15 -9.49
N THR A 202 1.59 15.44 -9.56
CA THR A 202 0.62 15.98 -10.51
C THR A 202 1.37 16.81 -11.55
N ILE A 203 1.16 16.48 -12.82
CA ILE A 203 1.65 17.22 -13.98
C ILE A 203 0.68 18.35 -14.29
N LEU A 204 1.15 19.60 -14.19
CA LEU A 204 0.41 20.77 -14.63
C LEU A 204 0.85 21.16 -16.03
N VAL A 205 -0.09 21.28 -16.96
CA VAL A 205 0.15 21.81 -18.31
C VAL A 205 -0.51 23.18 -18.46
N LYS A 206 0.19 24.12 -19.11
CA LYS A 206 -0.24 25.51 -19.30
C LYS A 206 0.07 26.00 -20.70
N THR A 207 -0.98 26.40 -21.43
CA THR A 207 -0.86 27.04 -22.75
C THR A 207 -0.43 28.51 -22.60
N ASP A 208 0.15 29.10 -23.65
CA ASP A 208 0.49 30.53 -23.69
C ASP A 208 -0.75 31.44 -23.51
N ASP A 209 -1.91 30.96 -23.95
CA ASP A 209 -3.23 31.58 -23.77
C ASP A 209 -3.77 31.50 -22.32
N GLY A 210 -3.03 30.88 -21.40
CA GLY A 210 -3.36 30.80 -19.98
C GLY A 210 -4.32 29.67 -19.60
N VAL A 211 -4.75 28.83 -20.54
CA VAL A 211 -5.55 27.62 -20.23
C VAL A 211 -4.65 26.56 -19.60
N THR A 212 -5.13 25.96 -18.52
CA THR A 212 -4.43 24.91 -17.77
C THR A 212 -5.20 23.60 -17.70
N ALA A 213 -4.49 22.48 -17.62
CA ALA A 213 -5.03 21.21 -17.16
C ALA A 213 -4.03 20.54 -16.19
N ALA A 214 -4.52 19.73 -15.27
CA ALA A 214 -3.71 18.88 -14.41
C ALA A 214 -3.89 17.42 -14.83
N TYR A 215 -2.85 16.60 -14.67
CA TYR A 215 -2.88 15.15 -14.84
C TYR A 215 -2.17 14.49 -13.65
N ASP A 216 -2.79 13.50 -13.02
CA ASP A 216 -2.11 12.72 -11.98
C ASP A 216 -1.17 11.70 -12.61
N LEU A 217 0.10 11.74 -12.20
CA LEU A 217 1.13 10.82 -12.66
C LEU A 217 1.15 9.60 -11.73
N ILE A 218 0.69 8.47 -12.25
CA ILE A 218 0.54 7.21 -11.52
C ILE A 218 1.70 6.30 -11.92
N THR A 219 2.64 6.07 -11.01
CA THR A 219 3.68 5.04 -11.17
C THR A 219 3.24 3.70 -10.59
N ARG A 220 3.52 2.62 -11.33
CA ARG A 220 3.25 1.23 -10.92
C ARG A 220 4.47 0.36 -11.16
N GLY A 221 4.77 -0.53 -10.22
CA GLY A 221 5.95 -1.37 -10.28
C GLY A 221 6.76 -1.41 -8.99
N PRO A 222 7.61 -2.43 -8.80
CA PRO A 222 8.41 -2.60 -7.59
C PRO A 222 9.31 -1.40 -7.27
N MET A 223 9.86 -0.75 -8.30
CA MET A 223 10.74 0.41 -8.12
C MET A 223 10.01 1.66 -7.62
N PHE A 224 8.68 1.68 -7.56
CA PHE A 224 7.85 2.85 -7.24
C PHE A 224 6.96 2.65 -6.01
N THR A 225 7.19 1.58 -5.22
CA THR A 225 6.36 1.26 -4.05
C THR A 225 6.62 2.17 -2.84
N GLY A 226 7.72 2.92 -2.84
CA GLY A 226 8.17 3.72 -1.69
C GLY A 226 8.92 2.91 -0.63
N LEU A 227 9.17 1.62 -0.89
CA LEU A 227 10.07 0.80 -0.07
C LEU A 227 11.50 0.77 -0.63
N PRO A 228 12.50 0.49 0.21
CA PRO A 228 13.82 0.12 -0.27
C PRO A 228 13.79 -1.08 -1.20
N VAL A 229 14.65 -1.05 -2.22
CA VAL A 229 14.78 -2.13 -3.21
C VAL A 229 16.17 -2.73 -3.11
N ILE A 230 16.23 -4.05 -2.92
CA ILE A 230 17.44 -4.85 -2.93
C ILE A 230 17.54 -5.58 -4.26
N LYS A 231 18.68 -5.45 -4.93
CA LYS A 231 19.04 -6.29 -6.08
C LYS A 231 20.14 -7.27 -5.69
N ILE A 232 19.94 -8.54 -6.02
CA ILE A 232 20.94 -9.59 -5.89
C ILE A 232 21.10 -10.28 -7.24
N ASP A 233 22.30 -10.17 -7.83
CA ASP A 233 22.67 -10.93 -9.02
C ASP A 233 23.64 -12.03 -8.60
N ILE A 234 23.25 -13.29 -8.78
CA ILE A 234 24.06 -14.47 -8.45
C ILE A 234 25.00 -14.77 -9.63
N ASP A 235 26.26 -15.13 -9.33
CA ASP A 235 27.23 -15.49 -10.36
C ASP A 235 26.71 -16.62 -11.27
N GLY A 236 26.71 -16.37 -12.58
CA GLY A 236 26.15 -17.29 -13.58
C GLY A 236 24.62 -17.34 -13.68
N GLY A 237 23.89 -16.53 -12.89
CA GLY A 237 22.43 -16.47 -12.92
C GLY A 237 21.73 -17.73 -12.40
N VAL A 238 22.41 -18.50 -11.54
CA VAL A 238 21.86 -19.74 -10.98
C VAL A 238 20.81 -19.46 -9.91
N GLU A 239 19.82 -20.35 -9.77
CA GLU A 239 18.81 -20.27 -8.70
C GLU A 239 19.33 -20.86 -7.39
N VAL A 240 18.84 -20.33 -6.27
CA VAL A 240 19.15 -20.85 -4.92
C VAL A 240 18.30 -22.10 -4.65
N VAL A 241 18.87 -23.28 -4.86
CA VAL A 241 18.16 -24.59 -4.76
C VAL A 241 18.43 -25.37 -3.47
N GLU A 242 19.31 -24.87 -2.60
CA GLU A 242 19.63 -25.52 -1.31
C GLU A 242 19.98 -24.51 -0.21
N LYS A 243 20.11 -25.01 1.04
CA LYS A 243 20.40 -24.19 2.23
C LYS A 243 21.89 -24.07 2.55
N THR A 244 22.72 -25.01 2.12
CA THR A 244 24.13 -25.16 2.56
C THR A 244 25.11 -24.45 1.64
N LEU A 245 24.98 -24.63 0.31
CA LEU A 245 25.81 -23.97 -0.67
C LEU A 245 25.67 -22.44 -0.61
N LYS A 246 26.78 -21.76 -0.34
CA LYS A 246 26.90 -20.30 -0.45
C LYS A 246 27.23 -19.94 -1.89
N LEU A 247 26.31 -19.29 -2.57
CA LEU A 247 26.46 -18.84 -3.95
C LEU A 247 27.05 -17.43 -3.97
N PRO A 248 28.20 -17.18 -4.65
CA PRO A 248 28.73 -15.84 -4.86
C PRO A 248 27.75 -14.93 -5.59
N SER A 249 27.61 -13.70 -5.12
CA SER A 249 26.62 -12.75 -5.63
C SER A 249 27.07 -11.29 -5.47
N LYS A 250 26.50 -10.43 -6.31
CA LYS A 250 26.51 -8.98 -6.16
C LYS A 250 25.24 -8.51 -5.49
N PHE A 251 25.38 -7.67 -4.47
CA PHE A 251 24.29 -6.96 -3.78
C PHE A 251 24.29 -5.48 -4.18
N GLN A 252 23.11 -4.91 -4.40
CA GLN A 252 22.87 -3.46 -4.48
C GLN A 252 21.65 -3.13 -3.61
N LEU A 253 21.64 -1.94 -3.00
CA LEU A 253 20.52 -1.40 -2.22
C LEU A 253 20.22 0.02 -2.66
N THR A 254 18.94 0.30 -2.94
CA THR A 254 18.43 1.64 -3.20
C THR A 254 17.32 1.95 -2.19
N VAL A 255 17.44 3.06 -1.47
CA VAL A 255 16.49 3.51 -0.45
C VAL A 255 15.76 4.76 -0.95
N PRO A 256 14.42 4.75 -1.05
CA PRO A 256 13.64 5.96 -1.32
C PRO A 256 13.98 7.09 -0.34
N ASP A 257 14.05 8.30 -0.88
CA ASP A 257 14.13 9.59 -0.18
C ASP A 257 15.35 9.85 0.73
N GLU A 258 16.09 8.81 1.14
CA GLU A 258 17.32 8.90 1.95
C GLU A 258 18.53 8.32 1.20
N ASN A 259 19.29 9.18 0.51
CA ASN A 259 20.55 8.80 -0.16
C ASN A 259 21.64 8.29 0.79
N SER A 260 21.48 8.44 2.11
CA SER A 260 22.44 8.03 3.14
C SER A 260 22.61 6.51 3.29
N PHE A 261 21.66 5.71 2.79
CA PHE A 261 21.66 4.26 2.91
C PHE A 261 21.72 3.50 1.59
N ASP A 262 21.85 4.20 0.46
CA ASP A 262 22.11 3.56 -0.84
C ASP A 262 23.46 2.82 -0.81
N MET A 263 23.51 1.62 -1.40
CA MET A 263 24.73 0.84 -1.57
C MET A 263 24.90 0.40 -3.01
N GLY A 264 26.02 0.80 -3.62
CA GLY A 264 26.47 0.26 -4.91
C GLY A 264 26.91 -1.20 -4.81
N GLU A 265 27.31 -1.77 -5.95
CA GLU A 265 27.68 -3.18 -6.08
C GLU A 265 28.68 -3.64 -5.00
N THR A 266 28.21 -4.52 -4.13
CA THR A 266 28.97 -5.10 -3.03
C THR A 266 28.99 -6.62 -3.16
N GLN A 267 30.16 -7.24 -3.04
CA GLN A 267 30.31 -8.70 -3.08
C GLN A 267 29.78 -9.33 -1.80
N MET A 268 28.98 -10.38 -1.91
CA MET A 268 28.47 -11.20 -0.81
C MET A 268 28.18 -12.62 -1.28
N THR A 269 27.66 -13.49 -0.40
CA THR A 269 27.11 -14.78 -0.81
C THR A 269 25.67 -14.95 -0.33
N ILE A 270 24.83 -15.61 -1.14
CA ILE A 270 23.44 -15.95 -0.78
C ILE A 270 23.28 -17.46 -0.61
N ARG A 271 22.41 -17.88 0.31
CA ARG A 271 21.97 -19.27 0.46
C ARG A 271 20.51 -19.34 0.92
N GLY A 272 19.86 -20.49 0.73
CA GLY A 272 18.54 -20.76 1.28
C GLY A 272 18.53 -20.83 2.81
N ARG A 273 17.39 -20.53 3.44
CA ARG A 273 17.20 -20.76 4.89
C ARG A 273 15.85 -21.38 5.23
N GLY A 274 15.62 -21.62 6.53
CA GLY A 274 14.34 -22.07 7.07
C GLY A 274 14.17 -23.58 7.06
N ASN A 275 13.16 -24.06 7.79
CA ASN A 275 12.82 -25.48 7.89
C ASN A 275 11.54 -25.77 7.09
N SER A 276 10.37 -25.54 7.67
CA SER A 276 9.08 -25.56 6.94
C SER A 276 9.09 -24.61 5.73
N THR A 277 9.50 -23.36 5.96
CA THR A 277 9.50 -22.25 4.98
C THR A 277 10.40 -22.48 3.77
N TRP A 278 11.42 -23.33 3.88
CA TRP A 278 12.26 -23.70 2.73
C TRP A 278 11.48 -24.46 1.64
N ASN A 279 10.42 -25.18 2.02
CA ASN A 279 9.64 -26.00 1.08
C ASN A 279 8.49 -25.22 0.42
N MET A 280 8.27 -23.96 0.78
CA MET A 280 7.24 -23.09 0.20
C MET A 280 7.67 -22.53 -1.17
N PRO A 281 6.74 -22.13 -2.06
CA PRO A 281 7.07 -21.53 -3.35
C PRO A 281 8.04 -20.34 -3.26
N LYS A 282 7.72 -19.34 -2.43
CA LYS A 282 8.59 -18.18 -2.18
C LYS A 282 9.62 -18.50 -1.08
N LYS A 283 10.90 -18.58 -1.46
CA LYS A 283 11.99 -19.02 -0.58
C LYS A 283 12.53 -17.88 0.29
N PRO A 284 12.76 -18.08 1.60
CA PRO A 284 13.53 -17.16 2.42
C PRO A 284 15.04 -17.38 2.24
N TYR A 285 15.83 -16.31 2.40
CA TYR A 285 17.28 -16.34 2.17
C TYR A 285 18.08 -15.83 3.36
N ARG A 286 19.36 -16.23 3.41
CA ARG A 286 20.40 -15.56 4.19
C ARG A 286 21.45 -15.00 3.24
N ILE A 287 21.88 -13.76 3.47
CA ILE A 287 23.00 -13.12 2.78
C ILE A 287 24.17 -12.96 3.75
N ASP A 288 25.36 -13.35 3.32
CA ASP A 288 26.61 -13.31 4.09
C ASP A 288 27.61 -12.37 3.37
N PHE A 289 27.88 -11.20 3.95
CA PHE A 289 28.95 -10.30 3.49
C PHE A 289 30.33 -10.79 3.94
N PRO A 290 31.40 -10.53 3.16
CA PRO A 290 32.77 -10.92 3.54
C PRO A 290 33.22 -10.19 4.81
N GLU A 291 32.81 -8.93 5.00
CA GLU A 291 33.09 -8.14 6.21
C GLU A 291 31.82 -7.63 6.89
N LYS A 292 31.95 -7.17 8.15
CA LYS A 292 30.83 -6.62 8.93
C LYS A 292 30.28 -5.37 8.24
N THR A 293 29.07 -5.48 7.68
CA THR A 293 28.40 -4.46 6.87
C THR A 293 27.16 -3.95 7.60
N SER A 294 26.95 -2.63 7.59
CA SER A 294 25.71 -2.00 8.07
C SER A 294 24.75 -1.87 6.89
N LEU A 295 23.49 -2.25 7.11
CA LEU A 295 22.38 -1.99 6.20
C LEU A 295 21.43 -1.03 6.92
N PHE A 296 20.89 -0.02 6.24
CA PHE A 296 19.90 0.92 6.81
C PHE A 296 20.32 1.62 8.12
N GLY A 297 21.62 1.78 8.36
CA GLY A 297 22.15 2.37 9.60
C GLY A 297 22.15 1.44 10.82
N LEU A 298 21.70 0.19 10.67
CA LEU A 298 21.73 -0.84 11.71
C LEU A 298 23.18 -1.25 12.06
N ALA A 299 23.36 -1.92 13.20
CA ALA A 299 24.65 -2.41 13.66
C ALA A 299 25.33 -3.31 12.61
N LYS A 300 26.66 -3.21 12.49
CA LYS A 300 27.41 -3.88 11.42
C LYS A 300 27.52 -5.38 11.67
N ALA A 301 27.06 -6.18 10.71
CA ALA A 301 27.10 -7.64 10.80
C ALA A 301 27.48 -8.29 9.46
N LYS A 302 27.96 -9.55 9.52
CA LYS A 302 28.23 -10.33 8.30
C LYS A 302 26.96 -10.97 7.74
N LYS A 303 26.06 -11.47 8.60
CA LYS A 303 24.89 -12.29 8.21
C LYS A 303 23.59 -11.47 8.33
N TRP A 304 22.78 -11.43 7.27
CA TRP A 304 21.45 -10.79 7.27
C TRP A 304 20.40 -11.73 6.68
N ILE A 305 19.14 -11.59 7.11
CA ILE A 305 18.05 -12.48 6.75
C ILE A 305 17.03 -11.74 5.90
N LEU A 306 16.58 -12.40 4.83
CA LEU A 306 15.44 -11.99 4.02
C LEU A 306 14.30 -12.98 4.28
N LEU A 307 13.39 -12.61 5.17
CA LEU A 307 12.18 -13.39 5.44
C LEU A 307 11.16 -13.19 4.31
N ALA A 308 10.70 -14.30 3.73
CA ALA A 308 9.75 -14.28 2.62
C ALA A 308 8.31 -13.98 3.05
N ASN A 309 7.99 -14.14 4.35
CA ASN A 309 6.66 -14.06 4.95
C ASN A 309 5.56 -14.74 4.09
N TYR A 310 5.86 -15.93 3.55
CA TYR A 310 5.02 -16.56 2.51
C TYR A 310 3.63 -16.99 3.01
N GLN A 311 3.51 -17.52 4.23
CA GLN A 311 2.19 -17.90 4.77
C GLN A 311 1.39 -16.69 5.26
N ASP A 312 2.04 -15.57 5.52
CA ASP A 312 1.43 -14.38 6.09
C ASP A 312 0.62 -13.63 5.01
N PRO A 313 -0.70 -13.44 5.19
CA PRO A 313 -1.55 -12.70 4.26
C PRO A 313 -1.47 -11.17 4.42
N THR A 314 -0.92 -10.65 5.53
CA THR A 314 -0.74 -9.20 5.78
C THR A 314 0.70 -8.74 5.59
N LEU A 315 1.65 -9.66 5.51
CA LEU A 315 3.11 -9.45 5.50
C LEU A 315 3.70 -8.94 6.84
N LEU A 316 2.86 -8.64 7.85
CA LEU A 316 3.22 -7.91 9.06
C LEU A 316 3.38 -8.77 10.34
N MET A 317 3.10 -10.06 10.33
CA MET A 317 3.01 -10.87 11.56
C MET A 317 4.33 -10.90 12.37
N ASN A 318 5.45 -11.15 11.70
CA ASN A 318 6.78 -11.08 12.31
C ASN A 318 7.15 -9.64 12.71
N ASP A 319 6.78 -8.64 11.91
CA ASP A 319 7.05 -7.21 12.19
C ASP A 319 6.35 -6.74 13.48
N ILE A 320 5.07 -7.06 13.62
CA ILE A 320 4.23 -6.78 14.79
C ILE A 320 4.77 -7.48 16.04
N ALA A 321 5.21 -8.74 15.92
CA ALA A 321 5.83 -9.45 17.04
C ALA A 321 7.14 -8.76 17.50
N PHE A 322 8.00 -8.32 16.56
CA PHE A 322 9.22 -7.58 16.88
C PHE A 322 8.92 -6.18 17.44
N GLN A 323 7.86 -5.51 16.97
CA GLN A 323 7.37 -4.25 17.52
C GLN A 323 6.85 -4.40 18.95
N LEU A 324 6.10 -5.48 19.24
CA LEU A 324 5.70 -5.82 20.61
C LEU A 324 6.91 -6.12 21.49
N GLY A 325 7.94 -6.81 20.99
CA GLY A 325 9.19 -7.00 21.70
C GLY A 325 9.89 -5.69 22.09
N ARG A 326 9.85 -4.67 21.20
CA ARG A 326 10.33 -3.31 21.51
C ARG A 326 9.45 -2.61 22.55
N ILE A 327 8.12 -2.66 22.41
CA ILE A 327 7.16 -2.06 23.36
C ILE A 327 7.36 -2.65 24.76
N PHE A 328 7.40 -3.98 24.87
CA PHE A 328 7.58 -4.69 26.14
C PHE A 328 8.99 -4.55 26.73
N GLY A 329 9.95 -3.98 25.99
CA GLY A 329 11.32 -3.77 26.47
C GLY A 329 12.10 -5.08 26.65
N LEU A 330 12.00 -5.99 25.69
CA LEU A 330 13.01 -7.05 25.57
C LEU A 330 14.37 -6.41 25.24
N GLU A 331 15.44 -6.95 25.82
CA GLU A 331 16.80 -6.42 25.68
C GLU A 331 17.33 -6.58 24.24
N PHE A 332 17.02 -7.70 23.60
CA PHE A 332 17.36 -7.96 22.20
C PHE A 332 16.09 -8.14 21.36
N ASN A 333 15.95 -7.25 20.37
CA ASN A 333 14.84 -7.22 19.44
C ASN A 333 15.36 -7.10 18.01
N HIS A 334 14.78 -7.91 17.13
CA HIS A 334 15.03 -7.86 15.70
C HIS A 334 14.52 -6.54 15.09
N SER A 335 15.33 -5.92 14.24
CA SER A 335 14.89 -4.87 13.33
C SER A 335 13.99 -5.47 12.25
N SER A 336 13.14 -4.64 11.66
CA SER A 336 12.18 -5.06 10.65
C SER A 336 12.12 -4.02 9.55
N ILE A 337 12.62 -4.38 8.37
CA ILE A 337 12.70 -3.47 7.22
C ILE A 337 12.11 -4.17 6.02
N HIS A 338 10.90 -3.76 5.62
CA HIS A 338 10.28 -4.24 4.38
C HIS A 338 11.02 -3.71 3.16
N VAL A 339 11.36 -4.62 2.25
CA VAL A 339 12.13 -4.35 1.04
C VAL A 339 11.53 -5.06 -0.17
N GLU A 340 11.65 -4.48 -1.35
CA GLU A 340 11.38 -5.14 -2.62
C GLU A 340 12.62 -5.93 -3.06
N LEU A 341 12.49 -7.22 -3.36
CA LEU A 341 13.62 -8.05 -3.79
C LEU A 341 13.62 -8.29 -5.30
N PHE A 342 14.74 -7.98 -5.96
CA PHE A 342 15.12 -8.49 -7.27
C PHE A 342 16.22 -9.56 -7.12
N LEU A 343 16.01 -10.73 -7.71
CA LEU A 343 16.98 -11.82 -7.74
C LEU A 343 17.21 -12.27 -9.19
N ASN A 344 18.45 -12.16 -9.68
CA ASN A 344 18.83 -12.40 -11.08
C ASN A 344 17.94 -11.59 -12.06
N GLY A 345 17.84 -10.28 -11.84
CA GLY A 345 16.96 -9.38 -12.61
C GLY A 345 15.45 -9.60 -12.46
N THR A 346 15.01 -10.64 -11.75
CA THR A 346 13.59 -11.01 -11.60
C THR A 346 13.04 -10.52 -10.27
N TYR A 347 11.94 -9.77 -10.28
CA TYR A 347 11.24 -9.38 -9.05
C TYR A 347 10.67 -10.60 -8.30
N ARG A 348 10.88 -10.67 -6.98
CA ARG A 348 10.49 -11.78 -6.10
C ARG A 348 9.47 -11.39 -5.02
N GLY A 349 8.97 -10.15 -5.03
CA GLY A 349 8.01 -9.64 -4.04
C GLY A 349 8.67 -8.89 -2.88
N ASN A 350 7.82 -8.44 -1.95
CA ASN A 350 8.21 -7.92 -0.64
C ASN A 350 8.95 -8.99 0.19
N TYR A 351 10.04 -8.61 0.86
CA TYR A 351 10.68 -9.39 1.91
C TYR A 351 10.83 -8.51 3.15
N GLN A 352 10.91 -9.14 4.32
CA GLN A 352 11.29 -8.46 5.56
C GLN A 352 12.77 -8.75 5.81
N LEU A 353 13.60 -7.70 5.75
CA LEU A 353 15.01 -7.76 6.13
C LEU A 353 15.14 -7.60 7.65
N THR A 354 15.94 -8.48 8.25
CA THR A 354 16.21 -8.52 9.68
C THR A 354 17.60 -9.12 9.98
N GLU A 355 18.08 -8.97 11.20
CA GLU A 355 19.30 -9.60 11.69
C GLU A 355 19.19 -11.15 11.67
N GLN A 356 20.32 -11.83 11.53
CA GLN A 356 20.40 -13.23 11.94
C GLN A 356 20.45 -13.28 13.48
N LYS A 357 19.70 -14.21 14.06
CA LYS A 357 19.85 -14.69 15.44
C LYS A 357 21.26 -15.29 15.65
N GLU A 358 22.17 -14.48 16.18
CA GLU A 358 23.57 -14.81 16.48
C GLU A 358 24.11 -13.83 17.54
N VAL A 359 25.16 -14.23 18.26
CA VAL A 359 25.80 -13.37 19.27
C VAL A 359 26.60 -12.24 18.63
N GLY A 360 26.55 -11.05 19.26
CA GLY A 360 27.44 -9.92 18.99
C GLY A 360 26.78 -8.55 19.06
N GLU A 361 27.62 -7.52 18.94
CA GLU A 361 27.25 -6.09 19.00
C GLU A 361 26.02 -5.73 18.15
N GLY A 362 24.99 -5.20 18.80
CA GLY A 362 23.72 -4.84 18.17
C GLY A 362 22.85 -6.04 17.74
N ARG A 363 23.09 -7.21 18.33
CA ARG A 363 22.31 -8.45 18.17
C ARG A 363 22.04 -9.02 19.56
N ILE A 364 22.33 -10.30 19.81
CA ILE A 364 22.43 -10.85 21.16
C ILE A 364 23.82 -10.49 21.68
N ASP A 365 23.97 -9.29 22.25
CA ASP A 365 25.26 -8.74 22.66
C ASP A 365 25.65 -9.25 24.06
N ILE A 366 26.22 -10.46 24.09
CA ILE A 366 26.66 -11.17 25.31
C ILE A 366 28.09 -11.65 25.16
N ASP A 367 28.79 -11.82 26.29
CA ASP A 367 30.00 -12.64 26.31
C ASP A 367 29.63 -14.13 26.26
N THR A 368 30.42 -14.92 25.53
CA THR A 368 30.28 -16.39 25.44
C THR A 368 31.30 -17.12 26.29
N ASP A 369 32.29 -16.44 26.89
CA ASP A 369 33.10 -17.00 27.97
C ASP A 369 32.24 -17.20 29.23
N GLY A 370 31.72 -18.41 29.42
CA GLY A 370 30.75 -18.76 30.48
C GLY A 370 29.30 -18.32 30.22
N GLY A 371 29.03 -17.67 29.08
CA GLY A 371 27.69 -17.37 28.57
C GLY A 371 27.24 -18.34 27.47
N PHE A 372 26.00 -18.19 27.00
CA PHE A 372 25.43 -19.01 25.90
C PHE A 372 24.18 -18.36 25.28
N LEU A 373 23.85 -18.81 24.06
CA LEU A 373 22.53 -18.66 23.41
C LEU A 373 22.04 -20.06 23.02
N VAL A 374 20.82 -20.41 23.44
CA VAL A 374 20.19 -21.69 23.08
C VAL A 374 18.85 -21.50 22.37
N GLU A 375 18.50 -22.48 21.56
CA GLU A 375 17.21 -22.61 20.88
C GLU A 375 16.48 -23.84 21.42
N MET A 376 15.24 -23.67 21.88
CA MET A 376 14.35 -24.77 22.18
C MET A 376 13.47 -25.08 20.96
N ASP A 377 13.79 -26.16 20.24
CA ASP A 377 13.05 -26.58 19.05
C ASP A 377 12.95 -28.11 18.90
N THR A 378 11.72 -28.59 18.69
CA THR A 378 11.39 -29.99 18.35
C THR A 378 12.00 -30.56 17.07
N TYR A 379 12.56 -29.75 16.16
CA TYR A 379 13.36 -30.25 15.03
C TYR A 379 14.62 -30.99 15.51
N PHE A 380 15.23 -30.52 16.61
CA PHE A 380 16.30 -31.20 17.33
C PHE A 380 17.45 -31.64 16.39
N ASP A 381 17.85 -30.79 15.45
CA ASP A 381 18.70 -31.11 14.30
C ASP A 381 20.13 -30.52 14.33
N GLU A 382 20.47 -29.62 15.26
CA GLU A 382 21.86 -29.14 15.47
C GLU A 382 22.80 -30.23 16.03
N ASP A 383 24.12 -30.06 15.93
CA ASP A 383 25.07 -31.08 16.42
C ASP A 383 25.06 -31.19 17.96
N TYR A 384 25.08 -30.06 18.68
CA TYR A 384 25.11 -30.02 20.15
C TYR A 384 23.73 -29.70 20.73
N LYS A 385 23.14 -30.71 21.38
CA LYS A 385 21.75 -30.67 21.85
C LYS A 385 21.48 -31.69 22.96
N PHE A 386 20.51 -31.39 23.82
CA PHE A 386 20.13 -32.27 24.93
C PHE A 386 18.63 -32.20 25.24
N LEU A 387 18.16 -33.19 26.00
CA LEU A 387 16.82 -33.20 26.59
C LEU A 387 16.95 -33.00 28.10
N THR A 388 16.14 -32.11 28.66
CA THR A 388 16.03 -31.95 30.12
C THR A 388 15.41 -33.18 30.79
N ASN A 389 15.55 -33.31 32.11
CA ASN A 389 15.17 -34.52 32.84
C ASN A 389 13.66 -34.68 33.04
N HIS A 390 12.95 -33.64 33.46
CA HIS A 390 11.54 -33.70 33.85
C HIS A 390 10.58 -33.63 32.65
N LEU A 391 10.72 -32.60 31.80
CA LEU A 391 9.78 -32.32 30.70
C LEU A 391 10.25 -32.82 29.33
N LYS A 392 11.50 -33.26 29.22
CA LYS A 392 12.15 -33.59 27.94
C LYS A 392 12.12 -32.41 26.96
N LEU A 393 12.42 -31.21 27.47
CA LEU A 393 12.56 -30.02 26.62
C LEU A 393 13.72 -30.23 25.65
N PRO A 394 13.49 -30.11 24.34
CA PRO A 394 14.57 -30.12 23.36
C PRO A 394 15.31 -28.79 23.45
N VAL A 395 16.60 -28.84 23.78
CA VAL A 395 17.50 -27.68 23.80
C VAL A 395 18.64 -27.93 22.83
N MET A 396 18.87 -26.98 21.92
CA MET A 396 19.97 -26.95 20.97
C MET A 396 20.86 -25.74 21.28
N ILE A 397 22.16 -25.89 21.15
CA ILE A 397 23.13 -24.82 21.45
C ILE A 397 23.41 -24.07 20.15
N ALA A 398 23.09 -22.78 20.14
CA ALA A 398 23.31 -21.91 18.98
C ALA A 398 24.65 -21.17 19.08
N GLU A 399 25.03 -20.73 20.29
CA GLU A 399 26.35 -20.17 20.61
C GLU A 399 26.73 -20.53 22.07
N PRO A 400 28.01 -20.72 22.40
CA PRO A 400 29.17 -20.69 21.49
C PRO A 400 29.26 -21.90 20.55
N GLU A 401 30.08 -21.79 19.50
CA GLU A 401 30.57 -22.94 18.73
C GLU A 401 31.36 -23.89 19.65
N LEU A 402 30.95 -25.16 19.75
CA LEU A 402 31.59 -26.18 20.60
C LEU A 402 32.44 -27.18 19.79
N ASN A 403 33.48 -27.72 20.41
CA ASN A 403 34.41 -28.71 19.86
C ASN A 403 34.07 -30.15 20.25
N ASP A 404 33.48 -30.35 21.44
CA ASP A 404 32.97 -31.64 21.91
C ASP A 404 31.84 -31.47 22.95
N GLU A 405 31.14 -32.58 23.25
CA GLU A 405 29.98 -32.58 24.16
C GLU A 405 30.30 -32.11 25.59
N SER A 406 31.53 -32.23 26.08
CA SER A 406 31.86 -31.84 27.46
C SER A 406 31.91 -30.32 27.66
N GLU A 407 32.12 -29.56 26.58
CA GLU A 407 31.99 -28.10 26.60
C GLU A 407 30.54 -27.65 26.80
N MET A 408 29.55 -28.54 26.66
CA MET A 408 28.13 -28.24 26.84
C MET A 408 27.62 -28.32 28.28
N ASP A 409 28.39 -28.92 29.21
CA ASP A 409 27.89 -29.34 30.52
C ASP A 409 27.37 -28.15 31.35
N TYR A 410 28.03 -26.99 31.33
CA TYR A 410 27.58 -25.79 32.07
C TYR A 410 26.25 -25.22 31.54
N ILE A 411 25.99 -25.33 30.23
CA ILE A 411 24.73 -24.90 29.60
C ILE A 411 23.61 -25.86 30.02
N LYS A 412 23.90 -27.16 29.98
CA LYS A 412 22.99 -28.21 30.41
C LYS A 412 22.66 -28.10 31.90
N GLU A 413 23.64 -27.86 32.76
CA GLU A 413 23.43 -27.61 34.19
C GLU A 413 22.59 -26.35 34.44
N ALA A 414 22.81 -25.25 33.71
CA ALA A 414 22.02 -24.03 33.87
C ALA A 414 20.54 -24.23 33.51
N LEU A 415 20.27 -24.86 32.36
CA LEU A 415 18.91 -25.14 31.89
C LEU A 415 18.23 -26.24 32.73
N GLN A 416 18.98 -27.26 33.17
CA GLN A 416 18.46 -28.29 34.05
C GLN A 416 18.15 -27.74 35.43
N GLY A 417 18.97 -26.85 36.00
CA GLY A 417 18.70 -26.19 37.28
C GLY A 417 17.41 -25.36 37.26
N LEU A 418 17.15 -24.64 36.16
CA LEU A 418 15.88 -23.93 35.98
C LEU A 418 14.68 -24.88 35.93
N GLU A 419 14.82 -26.04 35.28
CA GLU A 419 13.76 -27.06 35.28
C GLU A 419 13.60 -27.69 36.67
N ASP A 420 14.69 -28.12 37.32
CA ASP A 420 14.68 -28.77 38.63
C ASP A 420 14.01 -27.86 39.69
N ALA A 421 14.26 -26.55 39.64
CA ALA A 421 13.62 -25.55 40.50
C ALA A 421 12.08 -25.49 40.30
N LEU A 422 11.58 -25.81 39.11
CA LEU A 422 10.15 -25.94 38.81
C LEU A 422 9.57 -27.32 39.18
N PHE A 423 10.38 -28.27 39.64
CA PHE A 423 9.97 -29.61 40.08
C PHE A 423 10.42 -29.93 41.52
N GLU A 424 10.77 -28.91 42.30
CA GLU A 424 11.05 -29.02 43.73
C GLU A 424 9.91 -29.69 44.52
N THR A 425 10.27 -30.39 45.61
CA THR A 425 9.30 -31.13 46.43
C THR A 425 8.33 -30.25 47.20
N ASP A 426 8.62 -28.96 47.38
CA ASP A 426 7.77 -27.98 48.08
C ASP A 426 6.98 -27.07 47.12
N PHE A 427 6.95 -27.40 45.82
CA PHE A 427 6.21 -26.65 44.80
C PHE A 427 4.74 -26.41 45.22
N PRO A 428 4.20 -25.17 45.09
CA PRO A 428 4.69 -24.04 44.31
C PRO A 428 5.67 -23.09 45.02
N ASN A 429 6.24 -23.46 46.16
CA ASN A 429 7.46 -22.81 46.64
C ASN A 429 8.64 -23.34 45.81
N THR A 430 9.47 -22.45 45.28
CA THR A 430 10.48 -22.75 44.26
C THR A 430 11.65 -21.79 44.36
N SER A 431 12.81 -22.17 43.81
CA SER A 431 13.98 -21.30 43.62
C SER A 431 14.17 -20.82 42.18
N PHE A 432 13.18 -20.95 41.27
CA PHE A 432 13.37 -20.66 39.84
C PHE A 432 13.85 -19.23 39.58
N GLU A 433 13.45 -18.26 40.42
CA GLU A 433 13.88 -16.88 40.35
C GLU A 433 15.40 -16.72 40.47
N ASP A 434 16.14 -17.65 41.07
CA ASP A 434 17.61 -17.63 41.12
C ASP A 434 18.25 -18.02 39.79
N HIS A 435 17.53 -18.75 38.93
CA HIS A 435 18.02 -19.26 37.65
C HIS A 435 17.65 -18.39 36.43
N THR A 436 16.52 -17.67 36.48
CA THR A 436 16.02 -16.88 35.32
C THR A 436 15.68 -15.43 35.69
N ASP A 437 15.90 -14.52 34.75
CA ASP A 437 15.42 -13.15 34.84
C ASP A 437 13.89 -13.13 34.63
N VAL A 438 13.18 -12.94 35.75
CA VAL A 438 11.71 -13.04 35.81
C VAL A 438 11.02 -12.02 34.91
N GLN A 439 11.60 -10.84 34.71
CA GLN A 439 10.98 -9.77 33.91
C GLN A 439 11.04 -10.08 32.41
N SER A 440 12.18 -10.54 31.89
CA SER A 440 12.31 -10.97 30.49
C SER A 440 11.45 -12.20 30.21
N LEU A 441 11.37 -13.17 31.15
CA LEU A 441 10.45 -14.30 31.05
C LEU A 441 8.98 -13.86 30.94
N ILE A 442 8.52 -12.98 31.84
CA ILE A 442 7.16 -12.44 31.82
C ILE A 442 6.89 -11.68 30.51
N ASN A 443 7.82 -10.82 30.07
CA ASN A 443 7.68 -10.11 28.79
C ASN A 443 7.55 -11.09 27.61
N PHE A 444 8.45 -12.07 27.51
CA PHE A 444 8.46 -13.08 26.45
C PHE A 444 7.18 -13.93 26.44
N MET A 445 6.71 -14.36 27.61
CA MET A 445 5.45 -15.09 27.76
C MET A 445 4.22 -14.25 27.42
N LEU A 446 4.17 -12.98 27.85
CA LEU A 446 3.06 -12.06 27.56
C LEU A 446 2.95 -11.75 26.06
N ILE A 447 4.07 -11.54 25.36
CA ILE A 447 4.05 -11.27 23.92
C ILE A 447 3.52 -12.48 23.16
N ASN A 448 4.05 -13.69 23.44
CA ASN A 448 3.60 -14.92 22.79
C ASN A 448 2.16 -15.29 23.14
N GLU A 449 1.70 -15.02 24.38
CA GLU A 449 0.30 -15.11 24.75
C GLU A 449 -0.53 -14.11 23.95
N LEU A 450 -0.17 -12.82 23.94
CA LEU A 450 -0.92 -11.77 23.24
C LEU A 450 -1.13 -12.11 21.77
N VAL A 451 -0.07 -12.36 21.00
CA VAL A 451 -0.19 -12.75 19.58
C VAL A 451 -0.63 -14.20 19.36
N ARG A 452 -0.85 -14.97 20.44
CA ARG A 452 -1.26 -16.39 20.40
C ARG A 452 -0.29 -17.25 19.58
N ASN A 453 1.02 -17.10 19.80
CA ASN A 453 2.02 -17.94 19.13
C ASN A 453 1.91 -19.40 19.59
N GLN A 454 1.66 -20.32 18.66
CA GLN A 454 1.50 -21.74 18.96
C GLN A 454 2.82 -22.52 18.93
N GLU A 455 3.88 -21.96 18.33
CA GLU A 455 5.25 -22.50 18.30
C GLU A 455 5.75 -22.83 19.70
N LEU A 456 5.55 -21.89 20.64
CA LEU A 456 5.97 -21.98 22.05
C LEU A 456 5.49 -23.25 22.76
N GLY A 457 4.40 -23.87 22.28
CA GLY A 457 3.86 -25.08 22.87
C GLY A 457 4.72 -26.31 22.60
N HIS A 458 5.39 -26.35 21.45
CA HIS A 458 6.08 -27.53 20.96
C HIS A 458 7.33 -27.93 21.79
N PRO A 459 8.30 -27.05 22.11
CA PRO A 459 8.52 -25.68 21.62
C PRO A 459 9.20 -25.67 20.24
N LYS A 460 9.20 -24.49 19.60
CA LYS A 460 9.92 -24.17 18.37
C LYS A 460 10.36 -22.71 18.39
N SER A 461 11.43 -22.36 17.68
CA SER A 461 11.92 -20.98 17.53
C SER A 461 12.07 -20.20 18.87
N THR A 462 12.26 -20.91 19.98
CA THR A 462 12.14 -20.36 21.33
C THR A 462 13.54 -20.15 21.93
N TYR A 463 13.97 -18.90 22.03
CA TYR A 463 15.34 -18.56 22.43
C TYR A 463 15.43 -18.11 23.88
N CYS A 464 16.53 -18.48 24.52
CA CYS A 464 17.00 -17.85 25.75
C CYS A 464 18.53 -17.83 25.78
N TYR A 465 19.09 -16.92 26.58
CA TYR A 465 20.52 -16.68 26.66
C TYR A 465 20.92 -16.30 28.08
N LYS A 466 22.22 -16.37 28.35
CA LYS A 466 22.81 -16.07 29.66
C LYS A 466 24.26 -15.61 29.48
N GLU A 467 24.71 -14.71 30.34
CA GLU A 467 26.13 -14.34 30.49
C GLU A 467 26.76 -15.10 31.67
N ALA A 468 28.09 -15.08 31.81
CA ALA A 468 28.75 -15.63 32.99
C ALA A 468 28.15 -15.04 34.29
N ASP A 469 27.89 -15.89 35.28
CA ASP A 469 27.33 -15.53 36.60
C ASP A 469 26.02 -14.70 36.63
N THR A 470 25.30 -14.57 35.51
CA THR A 470 23.96 -13.93 35.45
C THR A 470 22.82 -14.94 35.45
N LYS A 471 21.58 -14.48 35.22
CA LYS A 471 20.37 -15.32 35.12
C LYS A 471 19.97 -15.50 33.65
N ILE A 472 19.28 -16.60 33.34
CA ILE A 472 18.76 -16.88 32.00
C ILE A 472 17.72 -15.81 31.63
N LYS A 473 17.98 -15.05 30.56
CA LYS A 473 17.11 -14.04 29.95
C LYS A 473 16.41 -14.64 28.72
N TRP A 474 15.19 -14.17 28.42
CA TRP A 474 14.35 -14.72 27.35
C TRP A 474 14.31 -13.87 26.10
N GLY A 475 14.34 -14.52 24.94
CA GLY A 475 14.44 -13.91 23.61
C GLY A 475 15.74 -14.26 22.87
N PRO A 476 15.96 -13.68 21.68
CA PRO A 476 15.05 -12.78 20.96
C PRO A 476 13.79 -13.51 20.46
N LEU A 477 12.78 -12.73 20.06
CA LEU A 477 11.59 -13.26 19.40
C LEU A 477 11.93 -13.73 17.98
N TRP A 478 11.36 -14.85 17.52
CA TRP A 478 11.51 -15.39 16.18
C TRP A 478 10.30 -16.25 15.75
N ASP A 479 10.03 -16.33 14.43
CA ASP A 479 8.97 -17.09 13.74
C ASP A 479 7.54 -17.01 14.36
N PHE A 480 6.70 -16.14 13.75
CA PHE A 480 5.31 -15.89 14.15
C PHE A 480 4.28 -16.29 13.07
N ASP A 481 4.64 -17.18 12.16
CA ASP A 481 3.74 -17.75 11.15
C ASP A 481 2.67 -18.70 11.74
N TRP A 482 2.86 -19.19 12.97
CA TRP A 482 1.87 -19.97 13.73
C TRP A 482 1.12 -19.16 14.80
N ALA A 483 1.27 -17.83 14.77
CA ALA A 483 0.59 -16.89 15.65
C ALA A 483 -0.73 -16.36 15.06
N PHE A 484 -1.26 -15.26 15.61
CA PHE A 484 -2.42 -14.52 15.12
C PHE A 484 -3.67 -15.38 14.85
N GLY A 485 -3.93 -16.34 15.75
CA GLY A 485 -5.10 -17.21 15.66
C GLY A 485 -5.07 -18.21 14.51
N TYR A 486 -3.87 -18.61 14.05
CA TYR A 486 -3.64 -19.65 13.04
C TYR A 486 -4.33 -20.98 13.39
N ASN A 487 -4.85 -21.70 12.38
CA ASN A 487 -5.67 -22.90 12.58
C ASN A 487 -5.21 -24.17 11.84
N GLU A 488 -3.93 -24.28 11.46
CA GLU A 488 -3.33 -25.40 10.70
C GLU A 488 -3.84 -25.56 9.25
N TYR A 489 -5.02 -25.04 8.90
CA TYR A 489 -5.59 -25.04 7.55
C TYR A 489 -5.28 -23.75 6.77
N ASN A 490 -4.13 -23.12 7.02
CA ASN A 490 -3.73 -21.84 6.41
C ASN A 490 -4.84 -20.78 6.52
N ALA A 491 -5.29 -20.52 7.75
CA ALA A 491 -6.20 -19.40 8.05
C ALA A 491 -5.79 -18.73 9.36
N TYR A 492 -5.83 -17.40 9.36
CA TYR A 492 -5.49 -16.52 10.48
C TYR A 492 -6.72 -15.76 10.96
N PHE A 493 -6.56 -15.12 12.13
CA PHE A 493 -7.57 -14.29 12.79
C PHE A 493 -8.85 -15.07 13.17
N ILE A 494 -8.78 -16.39 13.25
CA ILE A 494 -9.94 -17.27 13.52
C ILE A 494 -10.17 -17.48 15.01
N LYS A 495 -9.09 -17.68 15.78
CA LYS A 495 -9.15 -18.02 17.21
C LYS A 495 -8.56 -16.87 18.04
N LYS A 496 -9.38 -16.24 18.88
CA LYS A 496 -9.04 -15.06 19.70
C LYS A 496 -9.21 -15.29 21.21
N ASP A 497 -10.11 -16.21 21.55
CA ASP A 497 -10.72 -16.47 22.85
C ASP A 497 -10.09 -17.67 23.58
N ALA A 498 -8.77 -17.83 23.46
CA ALA A 498 -8.03 -18.90 24.14
C ALA A 498 -6.73 -18.39 24.76
N VAL A 499 -6.58 -18.56 26.07
CA VAL A 499 -5.27 -18.41 26.72
C VAL A 499 -4.35 -19.57 26.37
N PHE A 500 -3.06 -19.32 26.24
CA PHE A 500 -2.03 -20.33 26.01
C PHE A 500 -1.71 -21.05 27.33
N TYR A 501 -1.73 -20.35 28.48
CA TYR A 501 -1.46 -20.94 29.80
C TYR A 501 -2.71 -21.10 30.72
N PRO A 502 -3.81 -21.81 30.32
CA PRO A 502 -4.98 -22.03 31.20
C PRO A 502 -4.72 -23.02 32.36
N GLY A 503 -3.52 -23.59 32.45
CA GLY A 503 -3.19 -24.72 33.32
C GLY A 503 -2.67 -25.93 32.53
N ASN A 504 -2.05 -26.87 33.25
CA ASN A 504 -1.16 -27.91 32.71
C ASN A 504 -1.91 -29.09 32.05
N SER A 505 -2.68 -28.79 31.01
CA SER A 505 -3.46 -29.78 30.24
C SER A 505 -2.88 -30.09 28.86
N ASP A 506 -1.89 -29.31 28.40
CA ASP A 506 -1.16 -29.54 27.15
C ASP A 506 0.17 -30.26 27.47
N PRO A 507 0.33 -31.54 27.06
CA PRO A 507 1.48 -32.37 27.41
C PRO A 507 2.71 -32.11 26.51
N ARG A 508 2.65 -31.13 25.60
CA ARG A 508 3.83 -30.77 24.79
C ARG A 508 4.88 -30.10 25.69
N PRO A 509 6.18 -30.44 25.59
CA PRO A 509 7.21 -29.98 26.53
C PRO A 509 7.23 -28.48 26.78
N GLY A 510 7.14 -27.65 25.73
CA GLY A 510 7.14 -26.19 25.85
C GLY A 510 5.91 -25.67 26.59
N ALA A 511 4.72 -26.14 26.20
CA ALA A 511 3.47 -25.76 26.87
C ALA A 511 3.48 -26.14 28.35
N SER A 512 3.94 -27.35 28.68
CA SER A 512 4.10 -27.80 30.07
C SER A 512 5.10 -26.91 30.83
N PHE A 513 6.27 -26.60 30.26
CA PHE A 513 7.31 -25.78 30.90
C PHE A 513 6.83 -24.37 31.26
N PHE A 514 6.33 -23.60 30.28
CA PHE A 514 5.88 -22.24 30.56
C PHE A 514 4.65 -22.20 31.49
N THR A 515 3.82 -23.25 31.48
CA THR A 515 2.69 -23.35 32.41
C THR A 515 3.13 -23.59 33.86
N ARG A 516 4.28 -24.22 34.13
CA ARG A 516 4.77 -24.42 35.51
C ARG A 516 5.00 -23.09 36.25
N PHE A 517 5.51 -22.05 35.57
CA PHE A 517 5.63 -20.71 36.18
C PHE A 517 4.25 -20.14 36.54
N MET A 518 3.23 -20.35 35.70
CA MET A 518 1.86 -19.87 35.95
C MET A 518 1.15 -20.58 37.10
N GLU A 519 1.65 -21.73 37.56
CA GLU A 519 1.17 -22.36 38.79
C GLU A 519 1.70 -21.66 40.06
N VAL A 520 2.83 -20.93 39.97
CA VAL A 520 3.41 -20.17 41.10
C VAL A 520 2.60 -18.89 41.38
N PRO A 521 2.10 -18.68 42.61
CA PRO A 521 1.29 -17.49 42.94
C PRO A 521 2.02 -16.15 42.75
N GLU A 522 3.28 -16.05 43.17
CA GLU A 522 4.06 -14.81 43.06
C GLU A 522 4.37 -14.45 41.59
N PHE A 523 4.68 -15.45 40.76
CA PHE A 523 4.88 -15.24 39.33
C PHE A 523 3.62 -14.67 38.67
N ARG A 524 2.44 -15.23 38.96
CA ARG A 524 1.16 -14.68 38.49
C ARG A 524 0.92 -13.25 38.94
N THR A 525 1.29 -12.88 40.17
CA THR A 525 1.21 -11.48 40.63
C THR A 525 2.06 -10.55 39.76
N LYS A 526 3.34 -10.88 39.56
CA LYS A 526 4.26 -10.12 38.70
C LYS A 526 3.77 -10.06 37.23
N TYR A 527 3.20 -11.16 36.72
CA TYR A 527 2.63 -11.25 35.37
C TYR A 527 1.45 -10.29 35.18
N LYS A 528 0.52 -10.23 36.15
CA LYS A 528 -0.58 -9.24 36.14
C LYS A 528 -0.08 -7.81 36.22
N GLU A 529 0.86 -7.54 37.11
CA GLU A 529 1.41 -6.20 37.32
C GLU A 529 2.08 -5.69 36.04
N ARG A 530 2.90 -6.53 35.39
CA ARG A 530 3.54 -6.19 34.10
C ARG A 530 2.53 -5.99 32.98
N TRP A 531 1.49 -6.82 32.88
CA TRP A 531 0.42 -6.60 31.89
C TRP A 531 -0.30 -5.26 32.10
N ARG A 532 -0.69 -4.95 33.35
CA ARG A 532 -1.36 -3.68 33.68
C ARG A 532 -0.50 -2.45 33.36
N GLU A 533 0.81 -2.57 33.57
CA GLU A 533 1.79 -1.52 33.26
C GLU A 533 1.90 -1.28 31.75
N ILE A 534 1.97 -2.34 30.95
CA ILE A 534 2.32 -2.27 29.52
C ILE A 534 1.13 -2.25 28.56
N LYS A 535 -0.07 -2.65 29.01
CA LYS A 535 -1.28 -2.67 28.17
C LYS A 535 -1.56 -1.36 27.43
N PRO A 536 -1.40 -0.15 28.01
CA PRO A 536 -1.62 1.10 27.28
C PRO A 536 -0.75 1.21 26.01
N GLN A 537 0.54 0.88 26.10
CA GLN A 537 1.49 0.92 24.99
C GLN A 537 1.31 -0.28 24.06
N ALA A 538 0.93 -1.44 24.58
CA ALA A 538 0.62 -2.62 23.78
C ALA A 538 -0.67 -2.44 22.96
N ALA A 539 -1.57 -1.54 23.37
CA ALA A 539 -2.75 -1.17 22.60
C ALA A 539 -2.41 -0.33 21.36
N GLU A 540 -1.38 0.52 21.41
CA GLU A 540 -0.90 1.33 20.26
C GLU A 540 -0.37 0.49 19.06
N ILE A 541 -0.37 -0.84 19.18
CA ILE A 541 -0.02 -1.76 18.10
C ILE A 541 -1.01 -1.68 16.94
N THR A 542 -2.27 -1.30 17.17
CA THR A 542 -3.27 -1.15 16.11
C THR A 542 -2.94 0.01 15.17
N GLU A 543 -2.54 1.15 15.72
CA GLU A 543 -2.09 2.33 15.00
C GLU A 543 -0.78 2.06 14.23
N TYR A 544 0.10 1.22 14.80
CA TYR A 544 1.28 0.73 14.08
C TYR A 544 0.90 -0.14 12.87
N ILE A 545 -0.08 -1.04 13.01
CA ILE A 545 -0.60 -1.87 11.90
C ILE A 545 -1.18 -0.99 10.80
N GLU A 546 -1.99 0.02 11.14
CA GLU A 546 -2.54 0.97 10.15
C GLU A 546 -1.43 1.73 9.41
N ALA A 547 -0.46 2.29 10.13
CA ALA A 547 0.65 3.03 9.53
C ALA A 547 1.50 2.15 8.60
N MET A 548 1.78 0.90 9.00
CA MET A 548 2.51 -0.05 8.18
C MET A 548 1.69 -0.54 6.98
N ALA A 549 0.37 -0.73 7.12
CA ALA A 549 -0.50 -1.08 6.00
C ALA A 549 -0.50 -0.01 4.90
N VAL A 550 -0.54 1.28 5.27
CA VAL A 550 -0.40 2.41 4.33
C VAL A 550 0.97 2.37 3.64
N LYS A 551 2.05 2.12 4.39
CA LYS A 551 3.42 2.00 3.84
C LYS A 551 3.58 0.81 2.89
N LEU A 552 2.83 -0.28 3.09
CA LEU A 552 2.88 -1.49 2.28
C LEU A 552 1.88 -1.54 1.13
N ASP A 553 0.93 -0.61 1.00
CA ASP A 553 -0.17 -0.71 0.02
C ASP A 553 0.29 -0.89 -1.44
N LYS A 554 1.29 -0.13 -1.89
CA LYS A 554 1.88 -0.36 -3.23
C LYS A 554 2.65 -1.69 -3.30
N SER A 555 3.33 -2.08 -2.22
CA SER A 555 4.18 -3.27 -2.16
C SER A 555 3.39 -4.59 -2.19
N GLN A 556 2.31 -4.68 -1.43
CA GLN A 556 1.38 -5.81 -1.49
C GLN A 556 0.73 -5.92 -2.87
N ALA A 557 0.36 -4.78 -3.48
CA ALA A 557 -0.26 -4.76 -4.80
C ALA A 557 0.68 -5.28 -5.89
N GLU A 558 1.99 -5.02 -5.83
CA GLU A 558 2.98 -5.63 -6.71
C GLU A 558 3.27 -7.09 -6.35
N THR A 559 3.44 -7.41 -5.07
CA THR A 559 3.75 -8.76 -4.58
C THR A 559 2.65 -9.77 -4.93
N PHE A 560 1.37 -9.40 -4.78
CA PHE A 560 0.23 -10.30 -4.98
C PHE A 560 -0.10 -10.56 -6.47
N LYS A 561 0.63 -9.93 -7.41
CA LYS A 561 0.60 -10.29 -8.84
C LYS A 561 1.43 -11.54 -9.14
N LEU A 562 2.34 -11.93 -8.24
CA LEU A 562 3.24 -13.07 -8.45
C LEU A 562 2.49 -14.41 -8.27
N PRO A 563 2.75 -15.43 -9.10
CA PRO A 563 2.11 -16.74 -8.95
C PRO A 563 2.49 -17.44 -7.64
N ASP A 564 3.68 -17.14 -7.13
CA ASP A 564 4.23 -17.64 -5.87
C ASP A 564 3.97 -16.68 -4.69
N ALA A 565 2.96 -15.82 -4.78
CA ALA A 565 2.50 -14.99 -3.65
C ALA A 565 1.80 -15.84 -2.57
N THR A 566 1.51 -15.21 -1.42
CA THR A 566 0.90 -15.86 -0.25
C THR A 566 -0.40 -16.61 -0.61
N PRO A 567 -0.56 -17.88 -0.19
CA PRO A 567 -1.66 -18.73 -0.63
C PRO A 567 -2.98 -18.43 0.11
N VAL A 568 -2.98 -17.45 1.03
CA VAL A 568 -4.03 -17.26 2.05
C VAL A 568 -4.98 -16.11 1.73
N THR A 569 -4.86 -15.48 0.55
CA THR A 569 -5.89 -14.57 0.04
C THR A 569 -7.16 -15.35 -0.35
N LYS A 570 -8.05 -15.61 0.61
CA LYS A 570 -9.34 -16.31 0.44
C LYS A 570 -10.36 -15.48 -0.36
N ASN A 571 -10.01 -15.06 -1.56
CA ASN A 571 -10.69 -14.03 -2.37
C ASN A 571 -10.90 -12.70 -1.62
N ARG A 572 -10.00 -12.37 -0.68
CA ARG A 572 -10.01 -11.14 0.11
C ARG A 572 -8.97 -10.17 -0.41
N SER A 573 -9.32 -8.88 -0.41
CA SER A 573 -8.38 -7.78 -0.59
C SER A 573 -7.43 -7.67 0.60
N TYR A 574 -6.28 -7.01 0.39
CA TYR A 574 -5.34 -6.71 1.46
C TYR A 574 -5.98 -5.86 2.57
N GLN A 575 -6.78 -4.86 2.21
CA GLN A 575 -7.46 -4.01 3.19
C GLN A 575 -8.39 -4.82 4.12
N GLU A 576 -9.15 -5.78 3.58
CA GLU A 576 -9.99 -6.67 4.41
C GLU A 576 -9.16 -7.55 5.36
N LEU A 577 -7.93 -7.92 4.98
CA LEU A 577 -7.02 -8.70 5.82
C LEU A 577 -6.41 -7.84 6.93
N ILE A 578 -6.06 -6.59 6.64
CA ILE A 578 -5.59 -5.60 7.62
C ILE A 578 -6.68 -5.25 8.62
N THR A 579 -7.91 -4.95 8.17
CA THR A 579 -9.05 -4.70 9.07
C THR A 579 -9.29 -5.90 10.01
N GLN A 580 -9.27 -7.13 9.50
CA GLN A 580 -9.39 -8.32 10.35
C GLN A 580 -8.21 -8.50 11.33
N MET A 581 -7.00 -8.08 10.96
CA MET A 581 -5.85 -8.12 11.86
C MET A 581 -6.00 -7.13 13.01
N ILE A 582 -6.47 -5.90 12.72
CA ILE A 582 -6.75 -4.85 13.70
C ILE A 582 -7.87 -5.31 14.65
N GLU A 583 -9.03 -5.69 14.10
CA GLU A 583 -10.17 -6.21 14.88
C GLU A 583 -9.75 -7.39 15.77
N TRP A 584 -8.97 -8.34 15.23
CA TRP A 584 -8.47 -9.47 16.01
C TRP A 584 -7.53 -9.03 17.14
N MET A 585 -6.64 -8.07 16.90
CA MET A 585 -5.74 -7.53 17.94
C MET A 585 -6.51 -6.80 19.05
N GLU A 586 -7.48 -5.94 18.71
CA GLU A 586 -8.34 -5.24 19.68
C GLU A 586 -9.09 -6.25 20.58
N GLU A 587 -9.77 -7.21 19.96
CA GLU A 587 -10.52 -8.24 20.68
C GLU A 587 -9.61 -9.15 21.50
N ARG A 588 -8.39 -9.43 21.01
CA ARG A 588 -7.39 -10.23 21.70
C ARG A 588 -6.81 -9.53 22.91
N ILE A 589 -6.51 -8.23 22.82
CA ILE A 589 -6.08 -7.40 23.96
C ILE A 589 -7.18 -7.38 25.02
N ALA A 590 -8.44 -7.13 24.63
CA ALA A 590 -9.58 -7.11 25.55
C ALA A 590 -9.83 -8.47 26.21
N PHE A 591 -9.69 -9.57 25.47
CA PHE A 591 -9.78 -10.93 26.00
C PHE A 591 -8.66 -11.23 26.99
N ILE A 592 -7.40 -10.95 26.64
CA ILE A 592 -6.24 -11.18 27.50
C ILE A 592 -6.31 -10.35 28.78
N ASP A 593 -6.78 -9.10 28.71
CA ASP A 593 -7.04 -8.29 29.90
C ASP A 593 -8.08 -8.94 30.84
N GLY A 594 -9.17 -9.47 30.27
CA GLY A 594 -10.19 -10.19 31.01
C GLY A 594 -9.72 -11.51 31.63
N GLU A 595 -8.81 -12.25 31.00
CA GLU A 595 -8.29 -13.52 31.54
C GLU A 595 -7.12 -13.31 32.52
N ILE A 596 -6.21 -12.36 32.27
CA ILE A 596 -5.10 -12.04 33.18
C ILE A 596 -5.62 -11.50 34.53
N GLU A 597 -6.77 -10.84 34.57
CA GLU A 597 -7.38 -10.47 35.85
C GLU A 597 -7.89 -11.67 36.67
N LYS A 598 -8.18 -12.82 36.04
CA LYS A 598 -8.75 -14.02 36.69
C LYS A 598 -7.74 -15.02 37.25
N ILE A 599 -6.53 -15.09 36.67
CA ILE A 599 -5.47 -16.02 37.11
C ILE A 599 -5.02 -15.74 38.56
#